data_AF-A0A1G0HB25-F1
#
_entry.id   AF-A0A1G0HB25-F1
#
_cell.length_a   1.000
_cell.length_b   1.000
_cell.length_c   1.000
_cell.angle_alpha   90.00
_cell.angle_beta   90.00
_cell.angle_gamma   90.00
#
_symmetry.space_group_name_H-M   'P 1'
#
loop_
_entity.id
_entity.type
_entity.pdbx_description
1 polymer ?
#
loop_
_entity_poly.entity_id
_entity_poly.type
_entity_poly.pdbx_seq_one_letter_code
_entity_poly.pdbx_strand_id
1 'polypeptide(L)'
;MRMQKGFTLIEMMLVIAIAAVLASVGIMAYRHQSAQTRANKISLEMEHVLEAAMAYYDVNHAWPEKGDSGFEQNYLPNGINLSSIGEKFEYGSLGDKKTRFYAALELPNELAARVRAQLANATYVKTPDDPSESNACSQEESNCYVHAEVPVPGLAAKANNTIAIAQTGYLKGDHDNGFTKTVDFTCPSDQIGQLILMPVSVYAGNGVHSESSNYALQQFYAGLDHDCEKQGDQWHCAITLGGSSFALKSSPDFTIVKNSRVYAQYLALCEPAN
;
A
#
# COMPACT_ATOMS: atom_id res chain seq x y z
N MET A 1 10.96 1.38 76.29
CA MET A 1 9.64 1.89 75.84
C MET A 1 9.84 2.64 74.53
N ARG A 2 9.36 2.10 73.40
CA ARG A 2 9.44 2.80 72.10
C ARG A 2 8.38 3.90 72.09
N MET A 3 8.79 5.17 72.04
CA MET A 3 7.88 6.29 71.81
C MET A 3 7.24 6.13 70.44
N GLN A 4 5.96 5.74 70.39
CA GLN A 4 5.17 5.84 69.18
C GLN A 4 4.83 7.32 68.97
N LYS A 5 5.57 7.99 68.08
CA LYS A 5 5.17 9.29 67.54
C LYS A 5 3.90 9.08 66.72
N GLY A 6 2.75 9.52 67.24
CA GLY A 6 1.50 9.55 66.50
C GLY A 6 1.56 10.61 65.40
N PHE A 7 1.09 10.27 64.21
CA PHE A 7 0.91 11.22 63.11
C PHE A 7 -0.05 12.33 63.53
N THR A 8 0.28 13.57 63.19
CA THR A 8 -0.59 14.71 63.48
C THR A 8 -1.74 14.78 62.47
N LEU A 9 -2.91 15.24 62.93
CA LEU A 9 -4.10 15.35 62.07
C LEU A 9 -3.85 16.29 60.88
N ILE A 10 -3.06 17.34 61.08
CA ILE A 10 -2.66 18.29 60.04
C ILE A 10 -1.77 17.66 58.96
N GLU A 11 -0.90 16.74 59.34
CA GLU A 11 0.00 16.04 58.43
C GLU A 11 -0.78 15.13 57.49
N MET A 12 -1.79 14.44 58.01
CA MET A 12 -2.72 13.67 57.18
C MET A 12 -3.59 14.57 56.29
N MET A 13 -4.01 15.75 56.77
CA MET A 13 -4.83 16.68 55.99
C MET A 13 -4.07 17.27 54.79
N LEU A 14 -2.77 17.56 54.94
CA LEU A 14 -1.93 18.01 53.84
C LEU A 14 -1.70 16.89 52.81
N VAL A 15 -1.46 15.66 53.26
CA VAL A 15 -1.23 14.51 52.37
C VAL A 15 -2.46 14.23 51.50
N ILE A 16 -3.66 14.23 52.06
CA ILE A 16 -4.89 14.02 51.27
C ILE A 16 -5.13 15.19 50.30
N ALA A 17 -4.78 16.42 50.67
CA ALA A 17 -4.93 17.58 49.79
C ALA A 17 -4.00 17.47 48.57
N ILE A 18 -2.73 17.12 48.78
CA ILE A 18 -1.77 16.92 47.68
C ILE A 18 -2.18 15.70 46.83
N ALA A 19 -2.60 14.60 47.46
CA ALA A 19 -3.05 13.40 46.74
C ALA A 19 -4.28 13.68 45.86
N ALA A 20 -5.22 14.51 46.31
CA ALA A 20 -6.39 14.89 45.52
C ALA A 20 -6.02 15.69 44.27
N VAL A 21 -5.03 16.59 44.36
CA VAL A 21 -4.52 17.35 43.21
C VAL A 21 -3.78 16.44 42.22
N LEU A 22 -2.93 15.53 42.71
CA LEU A 22 -2.23 14.58 41.84
C LEU A 22 -3.20 13.62 41.14
N ALA A 23 -4.22 13.14 41.85
CA ALA A 23 -5.23 12.26 41.28
C ALA A 23 -6.04 12.95 40.17
N SER A 24 -6.44 14.21 40.35
CA SER A 24 -7.25 14.93 39.35
C SER A 24 -6.50 15.14 38.04
N VAL A 25 -5.23 15.55 38.08
CA VAL A 25 -4.38 15.70 36.88
C VAL A 25 -4.07 14.33 36.25
N GLY A 26 -3.77 13.34 37.08
CA GLY A 26 -3.47 11.98 36.63
C GLY A 26 -4.64 11.37 35.84
N ILE A 27 -5.87 11.47 36.34
CA ILE A 27 -7.06 10.91 35.68
C ILE A 27 -7.23 11.49 34.27
N MET A 28 -7.07 12.81 34.08
CA MET A 28 -7.21 13.41 32.76
C MET A 28 -6.16 12.92 31.77
N ALA A 29 -4.90 12.85 32.20
CA ALA A 29 -3.82 12.32 31.36
C ALA A 29 -4.04 10.84 30.99
N TYR A 30 -4.48 10.00 31.94
CA TYR A 30 -4.79 8.59 31.67
C TYR A 30 -5.93 8.42 30.66
N ARG A 31 -6.96 9.27 30.71
CA ARG A 31 -8.09 9.21 29.75
C ARG A 31 -7.62 9.51 28.33
N HIS A 32 -6.75 10.50 28.14
CA HIS A 32 -6.23 10.84 26.82
C HIS A 32 -5.35 9.73 26.22
N GLN A 33 -4.42 9.17 27.02
CA GLN A 33 -3.55 8.08 26.57
C GLN A 33 -4.33 6.79 26.29
N SER A 34 -5.38 6.52 27.07
CA SER A 34 -6.26 5.37 26.85
C SER A 34 -7.04 5.50 25.54
N ALA A 35 -7.53 6.70 25.20
CA ALA A 35 -8.21 6.95 23.93
C ALA A 35 -7.29 6.75 22.73
N GLN A 36 -6.04 7.24 22.80
CA GLN A 36 -5.06 7.02 21.74
C GLN A 36 -4.70 5.53 21.58
N THR A 37 -4.51 4.83 22.69
CA THR A 37 -4.20 3.38 22.64
C THR A 37 -5.35 2.59 22.03
N ARG A 38 -6.60 2.97 22.32
CA ARG A 38 -7.78 2.35 21.69
C ARG A 38 -7.82 2.63 20.19
N ALA A 39 -7.53 3.86 19.76
CA ALA A 39 -7.46 4.20 18.34
C ALA A 39 -6.43 3.33 17.62
N ASN A 40 -5.21 3.25 18.14
CA ASN A 40 -4.14 2.43 17.57
C ASN A 40 -4.53 0.96 17.45
N LYS A 41 -5.23 0.41 18.46
CA LYS A 41 -5.69 -0.99 18.43
C LYS A 41 -6.70 -1.22 17.32
N ILE A 42 -7.69 -0.33 17.18
CA ILE A 42 -8.73 -0.47 16.16
C ILE A 42 -8.15 -0.31 14.76
N SER A 43 -7.27 0.67 14.54
CA SER A 43 -6.59 0.83 13.27
C SER A 43 -5.83 -0.44 12.88
N LEU A 44 -5.08 -1.01 13.83
CA LEU A 44 -4.36 -2.27 13.61
C LEU A 44 -5.31 -3.46 13.37
N GLU A 45 -6.42 -3.56 14.09
CA GLU A 45 -7.44 -4.58 13.85
C GLU A 45 -8.03 -4.47 12.44
N MET A 46 -8.28 -3.25 11.98
CA MET A 46 -8.81 -2.99 10.64
C MET A 46 -7.79 -3.31 9.55
N GLU A 47 -6.51 -2.97 9.75
CA GLU A 47 -5.41 -3.39 8.89
C GLU A 47 -5.31 -4.92 8.81
N HIS A 48 -5.41 -5.61 9.95
CA HIS A 48 -5.40 -7.07 9.98
C HIS A 48 -6.57 -7.70 9.21
N VAL A 49 -7.77 -7.11 9.25
CA VAL A 49 -8.91 -7.58 8.44
C VAL A 49 -8.62 -7.43 6.95
N LEU A 50 -8.04 -6.30 6.53
CA LEU A 50 -7.66 -6.06 5.13
C LEU A 50 -6.55 -7.01 4.66
N GLU A 51 -5.52 -7.22 5.49
CA GLU A 51 -4.42 -8.17 5.23
C GLU A 51 -4.92 -9.61 5.16
N ALA A 52 -5.79 -10.00 6.09
CA ALA A 52 -6.45 -11.30 6.11
C ALA A 52 -7.23 -11.53 4.81
N ALA A 53 -7.96 -10.51 4.31
CA ALA A 53 -8.70 -10.61 3.07
C ALA A 53 -7.77 -10.78 1.86
N MET A 54 -6.63 -10.08 1.84
CA MET A 54 -5.62 -10.26 0.78
C MET A 54 -5.06 -11.69 0.77
N ALA A 55 -4.77 -12.26 1.95
CA ALA A 55 -4.33 -13.64 2.08
C ALA A 55 -5.41 -14.64 1.65
N TYR A 56 -6.69 -14.36 1.94
CA TYR A 56 -7.81 -15.17 1.47
C TYR A 56 -7.93 -15.13 -0.06
N TYR A 57 -7.76 -13.94 -0.66
CA TYR A 57 -7.80 -13.77 -2.12
C TYR A 57 -6.67 -14.50 -2.83
N ASP A 58 -5.46 -14.55 -2.26
CA ASP A 58 -4.33 -15.27 -2.84
C ASP A 58 -4.63 -16.78 -3.01
N VAL A 59 -5.36 -17.37 -2.06
CA VAL A 59 -5.72 -18.79 -2.08
C VAL A 59 -6.98 -19.07 -2.90
N ASN A 60 -8.01 -18.23 -2.76
CA ASN A 60 -9.34 -18.51 -3.32
C ASN A 60 -9.63 -17.78 -4.63
N HIS A 61 -8.76 -16.84 -5.04
CA HIS A 61 -8.93 -15.95 -6.20
C HIS A 61 -10.27 -15.19 -6.22
N ALA A 62 -10.85 -15.00 -5.04
CA ALA A 62 -12.10 -14.28 -4.82
C ALA A 62 -12.05 -13.63 -3.44
N TRP A 63 -12.74 -12.49 -3.30
CA TRP A 63 -12.89 -11.84 -2.00
C TRP A 63 -13.90 -12.58 -1.12
N PRO A 64 -13.70 -12.56 0.21
CA PRO A 64 -14.68 -13.13 1.12
C PRO A 64 -15.97 -12.31 1.07
N GLU A 65 -17.10 -13.01 1.02
CA GLU A 65 -18.42 -12.38 1.10
C GLU A 65 -18.82 -12.14 2.56
N LYS A 66 -19.74 -11.20 2.77
CA LYS A 66 -20.21 -10.85 4.12
C LYS A 66 -20.69 -12.09 4.87
N GLY A 67 -20.04 -12.40 5.99
CA GLY A 67 -20.37 -13.57 6.81
C GLY A 67 -19.79 -14.89 6.33
N ASP A 68 -18.75 -14.87 5.50
CA ASP A 68 -18.00 -16.08 5.14
C ASP A 68 -17.30 -16.67 6.37
N SER A 69 -17.90 -17.74 6.91
CA SER A 69 -17.36 -18.47 8.06
C SER A 69 -15.95 -19.03 7.84
N GLY A 70 -15.58 -19.35 6.60
CA GLY A 70 -14.25 -19.84 6.26
C GLY A 70 -13.20 -18.74 6.36
N PHE A 71 -13.56 -17.52 5.97
CA PHE A 71 -12.74 -16.34 6.18
C PHE A 71 -12.63 -16.00 7.67
N GLU A 72 -13.77 -15.88 8.35
CA GLU A 72 -13.81 -15.46 9.75
C GLU A 72 -13.04 -16.43 10.66
N GLN A 73 -13.17 -17.74 10.47
CA GLN A 73 -12.52 -18.73 11.35
C GLN A 73 -11.03 -18.94 11.08
N ASN A 74 -10.59 -18.82 9.82
CA ASN A 74 -9.23 -19.22 9.44
C ASN A 74 -8.29 -18.03 9.23
N TYR A 75 -8.81 -16.84 8.94
CA TYR A 75 -8.01 -15.67 8.59
C TYR A 75 -8.14 -14.53 9.61
N LEU A 76 -9.26 -14.41 10.32
CA LEU A 76 -9.40 -13.40 11.37
C LEU A 76 -8.89 -13.88 12.74
N PRO A 77 -8.28 -13.00 13.54
CA PRO A 77 -7.85 -13.34 14.89
C PRO A 77 -9.04 -13.74 15.77
N ASN A 78 -8.90 -14.85 16.49
CA ASN A 78 -9.92 -15.44 17.36
C ASN A 78 -11.20 -15.95 16.66
N GLY A 79 -11.22 -16.02 15.32
CA GLY A 79 -12.38 -16.56 14.61
C GLY A 79 -13.63 -15.67 14.66
N ILE A 80 -13.49 -14.41 15.06
CA ILE A 80 -14.59 -13.49 15.30
C ILE A 80 -14.41 -12.20 14.51
N ASN A 81 -15.50 -11.75 13.90
CA ASN A 81 -15.59 -10.45 13.25
C ASN A 81 -16.07 -9.39 14.26
N LEU A 82 -15.22 -9.06 15.23
CA LEU A 82 -15.50 -8.06 16.27
C LEU A 82 -14.25 -7.23 16.56
N SER A 83 -14.43 -5.92 16.66
CA SER A 83 -13.41 -4.99 17.12
C SER A 83 -13.23 -5.06 18.65
N SER A 84 -12.12 -4.51 19.15
CA SER A 84 -11.84 -4.38 20.59
C SER A 84 -12.88 -3.59 21.38
N ILE A 85 -13.74 -2.82 20.71
CA ILE A 85 -14.85 -2.07 21.33
C ILE A 85 -16.19 -2.81 21.27
N GLY A 86 -16.23 -3.98 20.64
CA GLY A 86 -17.44 -4.81 20.51
C GLY A 86 -18.28 -4.53 19.27
N GLU A 87 -17.85 -3.60 18.41
CA GLU A 87 -18.50 -3.31 17.12
C GLU A 87 -18.06 -4.32 16.07
N LYS A 88 -18.97 -4.74 15.19
CA LYS A 88 -18.70 -5.70 14.11
C LYS A 88 -18.08 -5.00 12.89
N PHE A 89 -17.09 -5.60 12.25
CA PHE A 89 -16.62 -5.08 10.96
C PHE A 89 -17.60 -5.44 9.85
N GLU A 90 -17.95 -4.44 9.06
CA GLU A 90 -18.65 -4.59 7.80
C GLU A 90 -17.61 -4.72 6.69
N TYR A 91 -17.69 -5.78 5.89
CA TYR A 91 -16.70 -6.01 4.84
C TYR A 91 -17.33 -6.64 3.61
N GLY A 92 -16.66 -6.50 2.48
CA GLY A 92 -17.07 -7.11 1.22
C GLY A 92 -16.24 -6.62 0.04
N SER A 93 -16.76 -6.86 -1.16
CA SER A 93 -16.08 -6.51 -2.41
C SER A 93 -16.76 -5.36 -3.16
N LEU A 94 -15.98 -4.51 -3.81
CA LEU A 94 -16.43 -3.32 -4.56
C LEU A 94 -15.83 -3.26 -5.97
N GLY A 95 -16.44 -2.39 -6.79
CA GLY A 95 -16.01 -2.09 -8.15
C GLY A 95 -16.50 -3.10 -9.18
N ASP A 96 -16.39 -2.71 -10.46
CA ASP A 96 -16.70 -3.60 -11.58
C ASP A 96 -15.85 -4.87 -11.46
N LYS A 97 -16.51 -6.02 -11.47
CA LYS A 97 -15.90 -7.35 -11.28
C LYS A 97 -15.19 -7.57 -9.93
N LYS A 98 -15.58 -6.87 -8.85
CA LYS A 98 -15.04 -7.10 -7.49
C LYS A 98 -13.52 -6.85 -7.39
N THR A 99 -13.04 -5.77 -7.98
CA THR A 99 -11.60 -5.43 -8.04
C THR A 99 -11.02 -4.87 -6.74
N ARG A 100 -11.88 -4.52 -5.78
CA ARG A 100 -11.47 -4.01 -4.47
C ARG A 100 -12.19 -4.74 -3.35
N PHE A 101 -11.56 -4.77 -2.18
CA PHE A 101 -12.14 -5.19 -0.93
C PHE A 101 -12.22 -4.00 0.01
N TYR A 102 -13.30 -3.92 0.79
CA TYR A 102 -13.45 -2.91 1.83
C TYR A 102 -13.65 -3.54 3.19
N ALA A 103 -13.20 -2.83 4.21
CA ALA A 103 -13.56 -3.03 5.60
C ALA A 103 -14.03 -1.69 6.17
N ALA A 104 -15.14 -1.70 6.89
CA ALA A 104 -15.74 -0.54 7.51
C ALA A 104 -16.15 -0.83 8.95
N LEU A 105 -16.01 0.17 9.81
CA LEU A 105 -16.37 0.08 11.21
C LEU A 105 -17.07 1.35 11.67
N GLU A 106 -18.18 1.19 12.39
CA GLU A 106 -18.86 2.32 13.03
C GLU A 106 -18.13 2.69 14.31
N LEU A 107 -17.69 3.94 14.40
CA LEU A 107 -16.87 4.42 15.52
C LEU A 107 -17.46 5.69 16.13
N PRO A 108 -17.37 5.85 17.47
CA PRO A 108 -17.68 7.13 18.10
C PRO A 108 -16.79 8.25 17.56
N ASN A 109 -17.34 9.46 17.45
CA ASN A 109 -16.72 10.62 16.79
C ASN A 109 -15.26 10.89 17.23
N GLU A 110 -14.95 10.81 18.53
CA GLU A 110 -13.59 11.05 19.05
C GLU A 110 -12.55 10.04 18.56
N LEU A 111 -12.99 8.82 18.24
CA LEU A 111 -12.14 7.69 17.86
C LEU A 111 -12.02 7.60 16.34
N ALA A 112 -13.12 7.85 15.62
CA ALA A 112 -13.19 7.83 14.16
C ALA A 112 -12.12 8.72 13.51
N ALA A 113 -11.95 9.96 14.02
CA ALA A 113 -10.93 10.90 13.56
C ALA A 113 -9.50 10.37 13.67
N ARG A 114 -9.19 9.70 14.78
CA ARG A 114 -7.86 9.16 15.06
C ARG A 114 -7.58 7.92 14.22
N VAL A 115 -8.58 7.04 14.09
CA VAL A 115 -8.46 5.80 13.31
C VAL A 115 -8.30 6.11 11.83
N ARG A 116 -9.11 7.01 11.26
CA ARG A 116 -8.97 7.45 9.86
C ARG A 116 -7.57 8.02 9.58
N ALA A 117 -7.01 8.80 10.49
CA ALA A 117 -5.70 9.40 10.29
C ALA A 117 -4.54 8.38 10.30
N GLN A 118 -4.79 7.16 10.79
CA GLN A 118 -3.78 6.10 10.89
C GLN A 118 -3.85 5.12 9.72
N LEU A 119 -4.97 5.06 9.01
CA LEU A 119 -5.21 4.13 7.93
C LEU A 119 -4.93 4.78 6.56
N ALA A 120 -4.27 4.04 5.68
CA ALA A 120 -4.06 4.46 4.30
C ALA A 120 -5.41 4.47 3.54
N ASN A 121 -5.72 5.59 2.88
CA ASN A 121 -6.93 5.76 2.05
C ASN A 121 -8.27 5.62 2.79
N ALA A 122 -8.32 5.83 4.11
CA ALA A 122 -9.56 5.73 4.86
C ALA A 122 -10.50 6.94 4.63
N THR A 123 -11.79 6.69 4.41
CA THR A 123 -12.85 7.68 4.17
C THR A 123 -14.01 7.51 5.16
N TYR A 124 -14.89 8.50 5.19
CA TYR A 124 -16.11 8.47 5.99
C TYR A 124 -17.30 8.25 5.08
N VAL A 125 -18.08 7.19 5.34
CA VAL A 125 -19.24 6.81 4.51
C VAL A 125 -20.45 6.48 5.38
N LYS A 126 -21.66 6.80 4.90
CA LYS A 126 -22.93 6.42 5.56
C LYS A 126 -23.28 4.96 5.35
N THR A 127 -22.89 4.43 4.20
CA THR A 127 -23.14 3.05 3.76
C THR A 127 -21.80 2.37 3.50
N PRO A 128 -21.46 1.28 4.21
CA PRO A 128 -20.17 0.60 4.06
C PRO A 128 -19.81 0.19 2.63
N ASP A 129 -20.80 -0.20 1.85
CA ASP A 129 -20.71 -0.78 0.51
C ASP A 129 -20.69 0.24 -0.63
N ASP A 130 -20.77 1.54 -0.35
CA ASP A 130 -20.77 2.57 -1.37
C ASP A 130 -19.86 3.75 -0.98
N PRO A 131 -18.61 3.77 -1.47
CA PRO A 131 -17.65 4.84 -1.18
C PRO A 131 -17.83 6.08 -2.08
N SER A 132 -18.95 6.25 -2.77
CA SER A 132 -19.20 7.44 -3.59
C SER A 132 -19.28 8.72 -2.76
N GLU A 133 -18.92 9.85 -3.38
CA GLU A 133 -18.98 11.17 -2.74
C GLU A 133 -20.39 11.53 -2.25
N SER A 134 -21.44 10.98 -2.86
CA SER A 134 -22.83 11.17 -2.43
C SER A 134 -23.15 10.51 -1.09
N ASN A 135 -22.38 9.50 -0.67
CA ASN A 135 -22.54 8.81 0.62
C ASN A 135 -21.52 9.23 1.66
N ALA A 136 -20.72 10.26 1.39
CA ALA A 136 -19.81 10.80 2.37
C ALA A 136 -20.58 11.32 3.60
N CYS A 137 -20.05 11.06 4.80
CA CYS A 137 -20.53 11.63 6.05
C CYS A 137 -19.52 12.56 6.69
N SER A 138 -20.04 13.50 7.49
CA SER A 138 -19.22 14.27 8.40
C SER A 138 -19.06 13.52 9.73
N GLN A 139 -17.93 13.72 10.40
CA GLN A 139 -17.55 13.00 11.63
C GLN A 139 -18.54 13.12 12.79
N GLU A 140 -19.55 14.00 12.68
CA GLU A 140 -20.53 14.30 13.72
C GLU A 140 -21.90 13.67 13.46
N GLU A 141 -22.11 13.07 12.28
CA GLU A 141 -23.36 12.40 11.94
C GLU A 141 -23.46 11.01 12.59
N SER A 142 -24.63 10.67 13.12
CA SER A 142 -24.95 9.31 13.57
C SER A 142 -24.88 8.33 12.39
N ASN A 143 -24.33 7.13 12.62
CA ASN A 143 -24.14 6.05 11.63
C ASN A 143 -23.09 6.34 10.53
N CYS A 144 -21.98 6.97 10.92
CA CYS A 144 -20.85 7.21 10.01
C CYS A 144 -19.77 6.13 10.20
N TYR A 145 -19.39 5.46 9.12
CA TYR A 145 -18.41 4.38 9.12
C TYR A 145 -17.05 4.91 8.69
N VAL A 146 -15.99 4.46 9.37
CA VAL A 146 -14.63 4.58 8.85
C VAL A 146 -14.43 3.44 7.87
N HIS A 147 -14.34 3.78 6.58
CA HIS A 147 -14.16 2.85 5.48
C HIS A 147 -12.70 2.86 5.05
N ALA A 148 -12.09 1.69 4.85
CA ALA A 148 -10.84 1.55 4.14
C ALA A 148 -10.94 0.45 3.08
N GLU A 149 -10.20 0.63 1.99
CA GLU A 149 -10.20 -0.29 0.86
C GLU A 149 -8.80 -0.75 0.48
N VAL A 150 -8.72 -1.99 0.00
CA VAL A 150 -7.52 -2.56 -0.62
C VAL A 150 -7.88 -3.12 -2.00
N PRO A 151 -7.02 -2.93 -3.01
CA PRO A 151 -7.22 -3.60 -4.29
C PRO A 151 -6.84 -5.07 -4.26
N VAL A 152 -7.24 -5.79 -5.32
CA VAL A 152 -6.70 -7.12 -5.56
C VAL A 152 -5.17 -7.06 -5.73
N PRO A 153 -4.41 -8.01 -5.16
CA PRO A 153 -2.97 -8.05 -5.35
C PRO A 153 -2.59 -8.03 -6.83
N GLY A 154 -1.70 -7.11 -7.21
CA GLY A 154 -1.20 -6.99 -8.59
C GLY A 154 -2.07 -6.17 -9.56
N LEU A 155 -3.23 -5.67 -9.14
CA LEU A 155 -4.01 -4.65 -9.85
C LEU A 155 -4.04 -3.46 -8.89
N ALA A 156 -3.61 -2.25 -9.24
CA ALA A 156 -3.83 -1.18 -8.27
C ALA A 156 -5.25 -0.65 -8.31
N ALA A 157 -5.73 -0.33 -7.12
CA ALA A 157 -7.02 0.31 -6.92
C ALA A 157 -7.03 1.61 -7.70
N LYS A 158 -8.21 1.93 -8.21
CA LYS A 158 -8.58 3.25 -8.68
C LYS A 158 -8.68 4.23 -7.50
N ALA A 159 -7.66 4.30 -6.66
CA ALA A 159 -7.49 5.38 -5.70
C ALA A 159 -6.80 6.52 -6.48
N ASN A 160 -7.38 7.71 -6.40
CA ASN A 160 -7.09 8.84 -7.29
C ASN A 160 -5.62 9.33 -7.27
N ASN A 161 -4.75 8.75 -6.43
CA ASN A 161 -3.33 9.08 -6.29
C ASN A 161 -2.39 7.86 -6.26
N THR A 162 -2.84 6.65 -6.61
CA THR A 162 -1.98 5.45 -6.57
C THR A 162 -1.45 5.08 -7.94
N ILE A 163 -0.12 5.06 -8.07
CA ILE A 163 0.57 4.47 -9.21
C ILE A 163 0.27 2.97 -9.22
N ALA A 164 -0.41 2.49 -10.26
CA ALA A 164 -0.75 1.10 -10.42
C ALA A 164 0.30 0.32 -11.17
N ILE A 165 0.64 -0.90 -10.76
CA ILE A 165 1.40 -1.81 -11.63
C ILE A 165 0.40 -2.51 -12.54
N ALA A 166 0.43 -2.19 -13.84
CA ALA A 166 -0.44 -2.77 -14.85
C ALA A 166 0.06 -4.14 -15.33
N GLN A 167 1.38 -4.26 -15.50
CA GLN A 167 2.03 -5.47 -16.01
C GLN A 167 3.50 -5.47 -15.61
N THR A 168 4.07 -6.65 -15.36
CA THR A 168 5.53 -6.82 -15.24
C THR A 168 5.98 -7.87 -16.23
N GLY A 169 7.22 -7.79 -16.70
CA GLY A 169 7.74 -8.81 -17.57
C GLY A 169 9.21 -8.63 -17.92
N TYR A 170 9.71 -9.51 -18.78
CA TYR A 170 11.07 -9.48 -19.26
C TYR A 170 11.10 -9.35 -20.78
N LEU A 171 12.01 -8.51 -21.26
CA LEU A 171 12.33 -8.33 -22.67
C LEU A 171 13.70 -8.92 -22.94
N LYS A 172 13.79 -9.65 -24.05
CA LYS A 172 15.03 -10.26 -24.54
C LYS A 172 15.33 -9.72 -25.93
N GLY A 173 16.46 -9.03 -26.07
CA GLY A 173 16.93 -8.45 -27.33
C GLY A 173 18.26 -8.98 -27.81
N ASP A 174 18.50 -8.80 -29.12
CA ASP A 174 19.73 -9.16 -29.82
C ASP A 174 20.28 -7.92 -30.52
N HIS A 175 21.59 -7.71 -30.42
CA HIS A 175 22.29 -6.52 -30.92
C HIS A 175 22.13 -6.32 -32.43
N ASP A 176 22.13 -7.39 -33.22
CA ASP A 176 22.32 -7.29 -34.66
C ASP A 176 21.07 -6.83 -35.44
N ASN A 177 19.91 -6.74 -34.78
CA ASN A 177 18.64 -6.39 -35.43
C ASN A 177 18.03 -5.06 -34.98
N GLY A 178 18.64 -4.32 -34.05
CA GLY A 178 18.02 -3.12 -33.46
C GLY A 178 16.76 -3.49 -32.68
N PHE A 179 16.80 -3.42 -31.36
CA PHE A 179 15.74 -4.02 -30.56
C PHE A 179 14.62 -3.02 -30.26
N THR A 180 13.61 -2.97 -31.13
CA THR A 180 12.32 -2.36 -30.78
C THR A 180 11.35 -3.43 -30.32
N LYS A 181 10.89 -3.39 -29.06
CA LYS A 181 9.78 -4.22 -28.57
C LYS A 181 8.66 -3.36 -28.06
N THR A 182 7.45 -3.75 -28.42
CA THR A 182 6.24 -3.14 -27.91
C THR A 182 5.74 -3.93 -26.70
N VAL A 183 5.41 -3.21 -25.64
CA VAL A 183 4.69 -3.74 -24.49
C VAL A 183 3.30 -3.14 -24.52
N ASP A 184 2.30 -4.02 -24.58
CA ASP A 184 0.90 -3.63 -24.61
C ASP A 184 0.27 -3.93 -23.25
N PHE A 185 -0.38 -2.94 -22.66
CA PHE A 185 -1.10 -3.09 -21.40
C PHE A 185 -2.34 -2.19 -21.36
N THR A 186 -3.28 -2.49 -20.47
CA THR A 186 -4.56 -1.78 -20.35
C THR A 186 -4.60 -1.03 -19.03
N CYS A 187 -4.93 0.26 -19.09
CA CYS A 187 -5.17 1.08 -17.91
C CYS A 187 -6.66 1.44 -17.79
N PRO A 188 -7.16 1.72 -16.58
CA PRO A 188 -8.46 2.36 -16.39
C PRO A 188 -8.60 3.63 -17.23
N SER A 189 -9.84 3.99 -17.62
CA SER A 189 -10.14 5.06 -18.57
C SER A 189 -9.59 6.45 -18.20
N ASP A 190 -9.26 6.66 -16.93
CA ASP A 190 -8.85 7.94 -16.31
C ASP A 190 -7.35 7.96 -15.91
N GLN A 191 -6.57 7.01 -16.44
CA GLN A 191 -5.15 6.86 -16.11
C GLN A 191 -4.25 6.86 -17.35
N ILE A 192 -3.05 7.41 -17.17
CA ILE A 192 -1.97 7.47 -18.15
C ILE A 192 -1.09 6.25 -17.96
N GLY A 193 -0.83 5.52 -19.05
CA GLY A 193 0.08 4.38 -19.04
C GLY A 193 1.53 4.85 -19.14
N GLN A 194 2.38 4.41 -18.21
CA GLN A 194 3.82 4.65 -18.24
C GLN A 194 4.57 3.32 -18.20
N LEU A 195 5.83 3.32 -18.66
CA LEU A 195 6.69 2.16 -18.59
C LEU A 195 8.03 2.50 -17.91
N ILE A 196 8.36 1.76 -16.86
CA ILE A 196 9.69 1.80 -16.25
C ILE A 196 10.48 0.57 -16.70
N LEU A 197 11.73 0.80 -17.10
CA LEU A 197 12.65 -0.24 -17.54
C LEU A 197 13.80 -0.38 -16.55
N MET A 198 14.06 -1.62 -16.15
CA MET A 198 15.17 -2.02 -15.29
C MET A 198 16.07 -2.97 -16.08
N PRO A 199 17.33 -2.61 -16.39
CA PRO A 199 18.23 -3.53 -17.06
C PRO A 199 18.63 -4.67 -16.11
N VAL A 200 18.56 -5.91 -16.59
CA VAL A 200 18.83 -7.09 -15.74
C VAL A 200 20.16 -7.74 -16.09
N SER A 201 20.53 -7.85 -17.37
CA SER A 201 21.86 -8.35 -17.77
C SER A 201 22.14 -8.20 -19.27
N VAL A 202 23.42 -8.19 -19.64
CA VAL A 202 23.89 -8.30 -21.03
C VAL A 202 24.80 -9.52 -21.14
N TYR A 203 24.56 -10.38 -22.12
CA TYR A 203 25.35 -11.58 -22.39
C TYR A 203 25.97 -11.49 -23.79
N ALA A 204 27.30 -11.35 -23.88
CA ALA A 204 28.01 -11.41 -25.16
C ALA A 204 28.28 -12.88 -25.53
N GLY A 205 27.72 -13.35 -26.64
CA GLY A 205 27.80 -14.76 -27.07
C GLY A 205 29.18 -15.20 -27.58
N ASN A 206 30.06 -14.25 -27.89
CA ASN A 206 31.45 -14.52 -28.26
C ASN A 206 32.34 -13.78 -27.25
N GLY A 207 33.34 -14.48 -26.72
CA GLY A 207 34.21 -14.02 -25.63
C GLY A 207 34.57 -12.53 -25.72
N VAL A 208 34.46 -11.84 -24.59
CA VAL A 208 34.86 -10.44 -24.43
C VAL A 208 36.35 -10.35 -24.76
N HIS A 209 36.69 -9.87 -25.96
CA HIS A 209 38.07 -9.49 -26.27
C HIS A 209 38.28 -8.03 -25.85
N SER A 210 38.79 -7.87 -24.64
CA SER A 210 39.45 -6.66 -24.17
C SER A 210 40.59 -7.10 -23.26
N GLU A 211 41.80 -6.62 -23.53
CA GLU A 211 43.05 -6.98 -22.82
C GLU A 211 43.07 -6.56 -21.34
N SER A 212 41.97 -6.12 -20.74
CA SER A 212 41.94 -5.88 -19.30
C SER A 212 40.56 -6.12 -18.68
N SER A 213 40.52 -7.17 -17.86
CA SER A 213 39.66 -7.36 -16.69
C SER A 213 38.16 -7.52 -16.90
N ASN A 214 37.65 -8.61 -16.34
CA ASN A 214 36.24 -8.88 -16.10
C ASN A 214 35.60 -7.73 -15.30
N TYR A 215 34.48 -7.18 -15.77
CA TYR A 215 33.65 -6.30 -14.96
C TYR A 215 32.26 -6.89 -14.78
N ALA A 216 31.82 -6.85 -13.52
CA ALA A 216 30.52 -7.26 -13.06
C ALA A 216 29.42 -6.31 -13.53
N LEU A 217 28.22 -6.87 -13.66
CA LEU A 217 26.94 -6.21 -13.96
C LEU A 217 26.84 -4.83 -13.28
N GLN A 218 26.88 -3.76 -14.07
CA GLN A 218 26.52 -2.42 -13.61
C GLN A 218 25.13 -2.06 -14.11
N GLN A 219 24.33 -1.46 -13.23
CA GLN A 219 23.01 -0.91 -13.55
C GLN A 219 23.16 0.14 -14.66
N PHE A 220 22.42 -0.06 -15.76
CA PHE A 220 22.40 0.85 -16.88
C PHE A 220 21.31 1.91 -16.70
N TYR A 221 21.71 3.18 -16.61
CA TYR A 221 20.79 4.28 -16.90
C TYR A 221 20.85 4.52 -18.40
N ALA A 222 20.16 3.71 -19.18
CA ALA A 222 19.90 4.06 -20.56
C ALA A 222 18.90 5.23 -20.55
N GLY A 223 19.21 6.31 -21.28
CA GLY A 223 18.19 7.26 -21.69
C GLY A 223 17.24 6.51 -22.62
N LEU A 224 16.22 5.90 -22.03
CA LEU A 224 15.24 5.09 -22.73
C LEU A 224 14.10 6.04 -23.11
N ASP A 225 14.19 6.58 -24.33
CA ASP A 225 12.99 7.11 -24.99
C ASP A 225 12.01 5.94 -25.12
N HIS A 226 10.87 6.07 -24.47
CA HIS A 226 9.75 5.14 -24.56
C HIS A 226 8.54 5.98 -24.98
N ASP A 227 8.14 5.80 -26.23
CA ASP A 227 6.92 6.41 -26.74
C ASP A 227 5.76 5.48 -26.42
N CYS A 228 4.94 5.91 -25.46
CA CYS A 228 3.69 5.25 -25.13
C CYS A 228 2.55 5.98 -25.85
N GLU A 229 1.90 5.29 -26.79
CA GLU A 229 0.73 5.79 -27.50
C GLU A 229 -0.52 5.00 -27.09
N LYS A 230 -1.63 5.70 -26.85
CA LYS A 230 -2.92 5.06 -26.56
C LYS A 230 -3.64 4.74 -27.86
N GLN A 231 -3.90 3.46 -28.13
CA GLN A 231 -4.75 3.02 -29.23
C GLN A 231 -6.00 2.33 -28.67
N GLY A 232 -7.12 3.05 -28.63
CA GLY A 232 -8.35 2.58 -28.00
C GLY A 232 -8.20 2.49 -26.47
N ASP A 233 -8.45 1.30 -25.90
CA ASP A 233 -8.30 1.03 -24.47
C ASP A 233 -6.91 0.47 -24.09
N GLN A 234 -6.03 0.23 -25.07
CA GLN A 234 -4.69 -0.29 -24.83
C GLN A 234 -3.61 0.79 -25.00
N TRP A 235 -2.62 0.75 -24.12
CA TRP A 235 -1.39 1.50 -24.21
C TRP A 235 -0.34 0.65 -24.91
N HIS A 236 0.20 1.19 -25.99
CA HIS A 236 1.29 0.60 -26.76
C HIS A 236 2.56 1.38 -26.47
N CYS A 237 3.46 0.80 -25.67
CA CYS A 237 4.74 1.41 -25.36
C CYS A 237 5.84 0.76 -26.19
N ALA A 238 6.39 1.49 -27.16
CA ALA A 238 7.52 1.05 -27.96
C ALA A 238 8.83 1.34 -27.22
N ILE A 239 9.67 0.32 -27.09
CA ILE A 239 10.92 0.38 -26.36
C ILE A 239 12.04 0.07 -27.32
N THR A 240 12.92 1.03 -27.54
CA THR A 240 14.12 0.84 -28.38
C THR A 240 15.34 0.65 -27.49
N LEU A 241 15.82 -0.59 -27.39
CA LEU A 241 17.10 -0.91 -26.75
C LEU A 241 18.18 -1.01 -27.83
N GLY A 242 18.77 0.12 -28.24
CA GLY A 242 19.81 0.08 -29.26
C GLY A 242 20.32 1.43 -29.73
N GLY A 243 21.55 1.75 -29.36
CA GLY A 243 22.39 2.76 -30.00
C GLY A 243 23.84 2.27 -29.96
N SER A 244 24.64 2.60 -30.97
CA SER A 244 26.04 2.15 -31.11
C SER A 244 27.01 2.66 -30.03
N SER A 245 26.52 3.34 -29.01
CA SER A 245 27.31 3.91 -27.93
C SER A 245 26.42 4.11 -26.70
N PHE A 246 26.61 3.29 -25.67
CA PHE A 246 26.00 3.49 -24.36
C PHE A 246 27.00 4.27 -23.51
N ALA A 247 26.90 5.60 -23.52
CA ALA A 247 27.83 6.47 -22.80
C ALA A 247 27.42 6.55 -21.32
N LEU A 248 28.20 5.92 -20.44
CA LEU A 248 28.19 6.27 -19.02
C LEU A 248 28.83 7.64 -18.88
N LYS A 249 28.17 8.56 -18.16
CA LYS A 249 28.65 9.93 -17.94
C LYS A 249 29.98 9.99 -17.14
N SER A 250 30.47 8.85 -16.67
CA SER A 250 31.82 8.62 -16.16
C SER A 250 32.35 7.29 -16.71
N SER A 251 33.28 7.36 -17.66
CA SER A 251 34.00 6.29 -18.41
C SER A 251 34.21 4.91 -17.74
N PRO A 252 34.42 3.82 -18.53
CA PRO A 252 34.78 3.79 -19.95
C PRO A 252 33.57 3.58 -20.89
N ASP A 253 33.74 3.96 -22.16
CA ASP A 253 32.76 3.69 -23.22
C ASP A 253 32.66 2.17 -23.47
N PHE A 254 31.56 1.58 -23.04
CA PHE A 254 31.25 0.19 -23.35
C PHE A 254 30.67 0.11 -24.75
N THR A 255 31.42 -0.50 -25.67
CA THR A 255 30.92 -0.87 -27.00
C THR A 255 30.33 -2.26 -26.91
N ILE A 256 29.02 -2.37 -27.16
CA ILE A 256 28.36 -3.66 -27.25
C ILE A 256 28.89 -4.37 -28.50
N VAL A 257 29.36 -5.62 -28.31
CA VAL A 257 29.91 -6.45 -29.38
C VAL A 257 28.77 -7.15 -30.14
N LYS A 258 28.93 -7.36 -31.45
CA LYS A 258 28.03 -8.18 -32.29
C LYS A 258 27.76 -9.55 -31.66
N ASN A 259 26.57 -10.12 -31.85
CA ASN A 259 26.08 -11.34 -31.18
C ASN A 259 25.89 -11.24 -29.64
N SER A 260 25.54 -10.09 -29.11
CA SER A 260 25.19 -9.94 -27.69
C SER A 260 23.68 -9.94 -27.48
N ARG A 261 23.25 -10.54 -26.36
CA ARG A 261 21.86 -10.60 -25.90
C ARG A 261 21.67 -9.67 -24.71
N VAL A 262 20.62 -8.87 -24.74
CA VAL A 262 20.26 -7.96 -23.65
C VAL A 262 18.96 -8.43 -23.01
N TYR A 263 18.93 -8.47 -21.68
CA TYR A 263 17.73 -8.74 -20.89
C TYR A 263 17.38 -7.51 -20.06
N ALA A 264 16.13 -7.06 -20.19
CA ALA A 264 15.57 -5.99 -19.40
C ALA A 264 14.27 -6.47 -18.74
N GLN A 265 14.07 -6.10 -17.49
CA GLN A 265 12.77 -6.21 -16.84
C GLN A 265 12.03 -4.89 -17.08
N TYR A 266 10.72 -4.96 -17.25
CA TYR A 266 9.89 -3.77 -17.30
C TYR A 266 8.76 -3.85 -16.27
N LEU A 267 8.33 -2.66 -15.88
CA LEU A 267 7.20 -2.40 -15.02
C LEU A 267 6.29 -1.42 -15.78
N ALA A 268 5.16 -1.92 -16.27
CA ALA A 268 4.12 -1.06 -16.82
C ALA A 268 3.29 -0.52 -15.67
N LEU A 269 3.07 0.80 -15.69
CA LEU A 269 2.39 1.54 -14.64
C LEU A 269 1.17 2.26 -15.21
N CYS A 270 0.14 2.45 -14.39
CA CYS A 270 -0.94 3.39 -14.67
C CYS A 270 -0.94 4.48 -13.60
N GLU A 271 -0.73 5.72 -14.01
CA GLU A 271 -0.76 6.89 -13.15
C GLU A 271 -2.06 7.68 -13.35
N PRO A 272 -2.62 8.32 -12.31
CA PRO A 272 -3.74 9.24 -12.48
C PRO A 272 -3.35 10.42 -13.40
N ALA A 273 -4.24 10.80 -14.31
CA ALA A 273 -4.07 12.01 -15.10
C ALA A 273 -4.26 13.24 -14.18
N ASN A 274 -3.17 13.94 -13.84
CA ASN A 274 -3.24 15.23 -13.15
C ASN A 274 -3.89 16.32 -14.02
#